data_AF-A0A419J0C2-F1
#
_entry.id   AF-A0A419J0C2-F1
#
_cell.length_a   1.000
_cell.length_b   1.000
_cell.length_c   1.000
_cell.angle_alpha   90.00
_cell.angle_beta   90.00
_cell.angle_gamma   90.00
#
_symmetry.space_group_name_H-M   'P 1'
#
loop_
_entity.id
_entity.type
_entity.pdbx_description
1 polymer ?
#
loop_
_entity_poly.entity_id
_entity_poly.type
_entity_poly.pdbx_seq_one_letter_code
_entity_poly.pdbx_strand_id
1 'polypeptide(L)'
;MVDFLSIMSPRKIEVYVPDDHVEAFKVSVGAIPGAYVMQDRKVASPNALQEYLERYQGSITLLDTTYGEEIERKRRSAYANLASGITGIPVDTEDLSEDKYFALRRLVNGAFLEPCFSEPSRTFPEPSRTQWGHDVIRPQEAEILVRLFGLLDGEAQNVPDISKAIGMHQTNVHVNIQAGMSVLSRKLKSITYEIIMSQSD
;
A
#
# COMPACT_ATOMS: atom_id res chain seq x y z
N MET A 1 -42.70 36.37 -17.12
CA MET A 1 -42.43 35.19 -17.96
C MET A 1 -40.98 35.24 -18.38
N VAL A 2 -40.07 34.66 -17.59
CA VAL A 2 -38.72 34.19 -17.97
C VAL A 2 -38.36 33.09 -16.96
N ASP A 3 -38.09 31.89 -17.46
CA ASP A 3 -37.57 30.72 -16.75
C ASP A 3 -36.11 30.92 -16.33
N PHE A 4 -35.77 30.54 -15.10
CA PHE A 4 -34.39 30.23 -14.68
C PHE A 4 -34.40 29.19 -13.55
N LEU A 5 -34.95 28.01 -13.83
CA LEU A 5 -34.63 26.80 -13.06
C LEU A 5 -33.49 26.05 -13.74
N SER A 6 -32.30 26.63 -13.64
CA SER A 6 -31.05 25.94 -13.92
C SER A 6 -30.55 25.29 -12.63
N ILE A 7 -30.74 23.98 -12.54
CA ILE A 7 -29.81 22.98 -11.99
C ILE A 7 -28.92 23.51 -10.85
N MET A 8 -29.39 23.44 -9.61
CA MET A 8 -28.51 23.47 -8.43
C MET A 8 -28.41 22.07 -7.85
N SER A 9 -27.23 21.48 -8.05
CA SER A 9 -26.69 20.31 -7.36
C SER A 9 -27.00 20.37 -5.85
N PRO A 10 -27.24 19.25 -5.14
CA PRO A 10 -27.42 19.27 -3.69
C PRO A 10 -26.16 19.86 -3.05
N ARG A 11 -26.25 21.11 -2.60
CA ARG A 11 -25.18 21.74 -1.82
C ARG A 11 -25.11 20.99 -0.50
N LYS A 12 -23.99 20.31 -0.24
CA LYS A 12 -23.66 19.84 1.10
C LYS A 12 -23.73 21.03 2.05
N ILE A 13 -24.61 20.96 3.03
CA ILE A 13 -24.66 21.90 4.14
C ILE A 13 -23.84 21.26 5.25
N GLU A 14 -22.66 21.81 5.52
CA GLU A 14 -21.82 21.41 6.64
C GLU A 14 -22.26 22.22 7.86
N VAL A 15 -22.79 21.55 8.89
CA VAL A 15 -23.19 22.17 10.15
C VAL A 15 -22.26 21.64 11.23
N TYR A 16 -21.57 22.54 11.92
CA TYR A 16 -20.75 22.20 13.07
C TYR A 16 -21.62 22.11 14.32
N VAL A 17 -21.54 20.99 15.03
CA VAL A 17 -22.28 20.74 16.28
C VAL A 17 -21.25 20.38 17.36
N PRO A 18 -21.13 21.18 18.44
CA PRO A 18 -20.30 20.85 19.59
C PRO A 18 -20.72 19.53 20.28
N ASP A 19 -19.76 18.81 20.87
CA ASP A 19 -19.90 17.44 21.39
C ASP A 19 -21.03 17.27 22.43
N ASP A 20 -21.28 18.31 23.23
CA ASP A 20 -22.33 18.38 24.26
C ASP A 20 -23.75 18.48 23.68
N HIS A 21 -23.88 18.75 22.38
CA HIS A 21 -25.17 18.89 21.68
C HIS A 21 -25.45 17.76 20.66
N VAL A 22 -24.55 16.78 20.53
CA VAL A 22 -24.65 15.70 19.52
C VAL A 22 -25.87 14.80 19.73
N GLU A 23 -26.22 14.49 20.98
CA GLU A 23 -27.42 13.67 21.28
C GLU A 23 -28.71 14.40 20.89
N ALA A 24 -28.82 15.71 21.21
CA ALA A 24 -29.97 16.52 20.82
C ALA A 24 -30.08 16.67 19.29
N PHE A 25 -28.95 16.77 18.60
CA PHE A 25 -28.91 16.90 17.14
C PHE A 25 -29.24 15.59 16.41
N LYS A 26 -28.81 14.43 16.93
CA LYS A 26 -29.18 13.10 16.38
C LYS A 26 -30.68 12.88 16.35
N VAL A 27 -31.42 13.38 17.36
CA VAL A 27 -32.88 13.24 17.43
C VAL A 27 -33.59 14.07 16.34
N SER A 28 -33.05 15.24 15.95
CA SER A 28 -33.65 16.10 14.92
C SER A 28 -33.30 15.69 13.48
N VAL A 29 -32.15 15.04 13.25
CA VAL A 29 -31.69 14.65 11.89
C VAL A 29 -32.30 13.33 11.41
N GLY A 30 -32.92 12.54 12.29
CA GLY A 30 -33.68 11.33 11.90
C GLY A 30 -34.83 11.57 10.91
N ALA A 31 -35.15 12.85 10.63
CA ALA A 31 -36.17 13.26 9.66
C ALA A 31 -35.64 13.67 8.27
N ILE A 32 -34.32 13.66 8.03
CA ILE A 32 -33.74 14.06 6.71
C ILE A 32 -33.09 12.84 6.03
N PRO A 33 -33.70 12.28 4.97
CA PRO A 33 -33.06 11.28 4.13
C PRO A 33 -31.80 11.85 3.48
N GLY A 34 -30.62 11.30 3.81
CA GLY A 34 -29.34 11.64 3.17
C GLY A 34 -28.30 12.36 4.05
N ALA A 35 -28.56 12.57 5.35
CA ALA A 35 -27.57 13.11 6.26
C ALA A 35 -26.62 11.99 6.76
N TYR A 36 -25.35 12.03 6.34
CA TYR A 36 -24.30 11.16 6.85
C TYR A 36 -23.60 11.83 8.03
N VAL A 37 -23.56 11.14 9.17
CA VAL A 37 -22.74 11.54 10.33
C VAL A 37 -21.28 11.28 9.96
N MET A 38 -20.50 12.35 9.74
CA MET A 38 -19.04 12.22 9.68
C MET A 38 -18.57 11.92 11.11
N GLN A 39 -18.16 10.66 11.36
CA GLN A 39 -17.35 10.35 12.54
C GLN A 39 -16.11 11.24 12.52
N ASP A 40 -15.78 11.81 13.68
CA ASP A 40 -14.63 12.68 13.87
C ASP A 40 -13.38 12.13 13.19
N ARG A 41 -12.95 12.81 12.12
CA ARG A 41 -11.57 12.71 11.68
C ARG A 41 -10.76 13.38 12.78
N LYS A 42 -10.19 12.57 13.70
CA LYS A 42 -9.13 13.00 14.61
C LYS A 42 -8.22 13.96 13.85
N VAL A 43 -8.10 15.20 14.34
CA VAL A 43 -7.20 16.20 13.78
C VAL A 43 -5.84 15.52 13.66
N ALA A 44 -5.41 15.27 12.41
CA ALA A 44 -4.13 14.61 12.17
C ALA A 44 -3.05 15.48 12.83
N SER A 45 -2.17 14.87 13.64
CA SER A 45 -1.03 15.60 14.19
C SER A 45 -0.28 16.27 13.02
N PRO A 46 0.34 17.45 13.23
CA PRO A 46 1.13 18.10 12.18
C PRO A 46 2.19 17.16 11.55
N ASN A 47 2.59 16.12 12.28
CA ASN A 47 3.58 15.12 11.88
C ASN A 47 2.98 13.74 11.56
N ALA A 48 1.65 13.61 11.42
CA ALA A 48 1.01 12.29 11.33
C ALA A 48 1.47 11.46 10.12
N LEU A 49 1.75 12.14 9.00
CA LEU A 49 2.37 11.52 7.83
C LEU A 49 3.81 11.07 8.12
N GLN A 50 4.60 11.92 8.79
CA GLN A 50 5.97 11.58 9.12
C GLN A 50 6.04 10.40 10.10
N GLU A 51 5.24 10.41 11.16
CA GLU A 51 5.13 9.29 12.12
C GLU A 51 4.65 7.99 11.45
N TYR A 52 3.79 8.09 10.43
CA TYR A 52 3.39 6.95 9.62
C TYR A 52 4.55 6.42 8.78
N LEU A 53 5.26 7.30 8.06
CA LEU A 53 6.40 6.91 7.22
C LEU A 53 7.58 6.38 8.04
N GLU A 54 7.83 6.90 9.24
CA GLU A 54 8.85 6.38 10.16
C GLU A 54 8.53 4.95 10.61
N ARG A 55 7.28 4.68 11.00
CA ARG A 55 6.83 3.31 11.35
C ARG A 55 6.91 2.36 10.16
N TYR A 56 6.51 2.84 8.99
CA TYR A 56 6.57 2.09 7.75
C TYR A 56 8.03 1.76 7.38
N GLN A 57 8.94 2.74 7.44
CA GLN A 57 10.37 2.54 7.24
C GLN A 57 10.92 1.48 8.21
N GLY A 58 10.57 1.57 9.49
CA GLY A 58 10.93 0.56 10.48
C GLY A 58 10.49 -0.86 10.09
N SER A 59 9.29 -1.00 9.54
CA SER A 59 8.74 -2.29 9.11
C SER A 59 9.41 -2.82 7.83
N ILE A 60 9.67 -1.95 6.85
CA ILE A 60 10.30 -2.33 5.58
C ILE A 60 11.78 -2.63 5.74
N THR A 61 12.50 -1.94 6.63
CA THR A 61 13.92 -2.25 6.91
C THR A 61 14.12 -3.65 7.48
N LEU A 62 13.09 -4.29 8.04
CA LEU A 62 13.16 -5.70 8.43
C LEU A 62 13.41 -6.62 7.24
N LEU A 63 13.03 -6.22 6.02
CA LEU A 63 13.35 -6.95 4.81
C LEU A 63 14.86 -7.04 4.56
N ASP A 64 15.72 -6.24 5.19
CA ASP A 64 17.20 -6.35 5.13
C ASP A 64 17.80 -7.23 6.25
N THR A 65 16.98 -7.74 7.16
CA THR A 65 17.42 -8.69 8.20
C THR A 65 17.71 -10.06 7.59
N THR A 66 18.91 -10.60 7.82
CA THR A 66 19.22 -12.00 7.46
C THR A 66 18.84 -12.91 8.62
N TYR A 67 18.03 -13.92 8.33
CA TYR A 67 17.61 -14.92 9.30
C TYR A 67 18.43 -16.21 9.19
N GLY A 68 18.06 -17.24 9.95
CA GLY A 68 18.65 -18.58 9.79
C GLY A 68 18.38 -19.18 8.40
N GLU A 69 19.19 -20.18 8.03
CA GLU A 69 19.20 -20.81 6.70
C GLU A 69 17.81 -21.24 6.21
N GLU A 70 16.98 -21.81 7.10
CA GLU A 70 15.63 -22.26 6.76
C GLU A 70 14.74 -21.11 6.28
N ILE A 71 14.76 -19.97 7.00
CA ILE A 71 13.92 -18.80 6.67
C ILE A 71 14.44 -18.16 5.38
N GLU A 72 15.75 -17.99 5.22
CA GLU A 72 16.31 -17.40 4.00
C GLU A 72 16.03 -18.26 2.75
N ARG A 73 16.01 -19.59 2.88
CA ARG A 73 15.56 -20.48 1.79
C ARG A 73 14.11 -20.21 1.40
N LYS A 74 13.19 -20.09 2.37
CA LYS A 74 11.78 -19.77 2.07
C LYS A 74 11.62 -18.38 1.46
N ARG A 75 12.37 -17.39 1.96
CA ARG A 75 12.38 -16.04 1.39
C ARG A 75 12.92 -16.03 -0.04
N ARG A 76 13.95 -16.81 -0.35
CA ARG A 76 14.44 -16.96 -1.73
C ARG A 76 13.30 -17.41 -2.66
N SER A 77 12.49 -18.38 -2.23
CA SER A 77 11.30 -18.79 -2.96
C SER A 77 10.25 -17.68 -3.11
N ALA A 78 10.00 -16.93 -2.04
CA ALA A 78 9.11 -15.76 -2.07
C ALA A 78 9.57 -14.70 -3.08
N TYR A 79 10.88 -14.41 -3.11
CA TYR A 79 11.46 -13.45 -4.06
C TYR A 79 11.45 -13.96 -5.50
N ALA A 80 11.66 -15.25 -5.75
CA ALA A 80 11.50 -15.84 -7.09
C ALA A 80 10.05 -15.73 -7.59
N ASN A 81 9.06 -15.97 -6.73
CA ASN A 81 7.64 -15.79 -7.06
C ASN A 81 7.31 -14.32 -7.38
N LEU A 82 7.85 -13.38 -6.59
CA LEU A 82 7.70 -11.95 -6.88
C LEU A 82 8.37 -11.59 -8.22
N ALA A 83 9.59 -12.07 -8.46
CA ALA A 83 10.33 -11.83 -9.70
C ALA A 83 9.55 -12.34 -10.92
N SER A 84 8.92 -13.51 -10.78
CA SER A 84 8.04 -14.07 -11.80
C SER A 84 6.84 -13.16 -12.08
N GLY A 85 6.21 -12.64 -11.02
CA GLY A 85 5.12 -11.66 -11.14
C GLY A 85 5.54 -10.33 -11.78
N ILE A 86 6.75 -9.85 -11.48
CA ILE A 86 7.31 -8.60 -12.03
C ILE A 86 7.58 -8.75 -13.53
N THR A 87 8.21 -9.85 -13.93
CA THR A 87 8.72 -10.06 -15.30
C THR A 87 7.69 -10.70 -16.23
N GLY A 88 6.79 -11.52 -15.68
CA GLY A 88 5.84 -12.35 -16.43
C GLY A 88 6.45 -13.67 -16.93
N ILE A 89 7.67 -14.02 -16.51
CA ILE A 89 8.29 -15.31 -16.81
C ILE A 89 8.41 -16.16 -15.53
N PRO A 90 8.27 -17.49 -15.59
CA PRO A 90 8.56 -18.33 -14.44
C PRO A 90 10.03 -18.22 -14.02
N VAL A 91 10.28 -18.04 -12.73
CA VAL A 91 11.62 -18.05 -12.13
C VAL A 91 11.67 -19.21 -11.14
N ASP A 92 12.53 -20.20 -11.39
CA ASP A 92 12.75 -21.26 -10.42
C ASP A 92 13.55 -20.70 -9.24
N THR A 93 13.19 -21.17 -8.05
CA THR A 93 13.90 -20.89 -6.81
C THR A 93 15.31 -21.46 -6.83
N GLU A 94 15.53 -22.57 -7.56
CA GLU A 94 16.84 -23.18 -7.78
C GLU A 94 17.73 -22.34 -8.71
N ASP A 95 17.13 -21.54 -9.60
CA ASP A 95 17.85 -20.64 -10.52
C ASP A 95 18.28 -19.31 -9.86
N LEU A 96 17.71 -18.99 -8.69
CA LEU A 96 18.05 -17.80 -7.93
C LEU A 96 19.25 -18.08 -7.03
N SER A 97 20.46 -17.97 -7.60
CA SER A 97 21.70 -18.02 -6.83
C SER A 97 21.67 -17.03 -5.67
N GLU A 98 22.50 -17.24 -4.64
CA GLU A 98 22.53 -16.39 -3.46
C GLU A 98 22.78 -14.91 -3.81
N ASP A 99 23.70 -14.63 -4.73
CA ASP A 99 23.99 -13.28 -5.21
C ASP A 99 22.78 -12.66 -5.93
N LYS A 100 22.10 -13.42 -6.80
CA LYS A 100 20.89 -12.95 -7.49
C LYS A 100 19.75 -12.67 -6.51
N TYR A 101 19.60 -13.51 -5.50
CA TYR A 101 18.63 -13.33 -4.43
C TYR A 101 18.88 -12.02 -3.68
N PHE A 102 20.11 -11.77 -3.22
CA PHE A 102 20.45 -10.53 -2.50
C PHE A 102 20.34 -9.29 -3.40
N ALA A 103 20.72 -9.38 -4.68
CA ALA A 103 20.55 -8.30 -5.65
C ALA A 103 19.08 -7.95 -5.84
N LEU A 104 18.22 -8.96 -6.05
CA LEU A 104 16.78 -8.77 -6.21
C LEU A 104 16.14 -8.21 -4.94
N ARG A 105 16.52 -8.74 -3.78
CA ARG A 105 16.05 -8.28 -2.48
C ARG A 105 16.35 -6.80 -2.27
N ARG A 106 17.59 -6.38 -2.53
CA ARG A 106 18.01 -4.98 -2.44
C ARG A 106 17.22 -4.08 -3.38
N LEU A 107 17.01 -4.54 -4.62
CA LEU A 107 16.24 -3.80 -5.62
C LEU A 107 14.79 -3.57 -5.18
N VAL A 108 14.11 -4.63 -4.72
CA VAL A 108 12.73 -4.57 -4.25
C VAL A 108 12.62 -3.71 -2.99
N ASN A 109 13.52 -3.88 -2.04
CA ASN A 109 13.51 -3.09 -0.81
C ASN A 109 13.72 -1.60 -1.10
N GLY A 110 14.63 -1.26 -2.02
CA GLY A 110 14.81 0.13 -2.48
C GLY A 110 13.52 0.74 -3.04
N ALA A 111 12.76 -0.01 -3.84
CA ALA A 111 11.47 0.44 -4.37
C ALA A 111 10.40 0.62 -3.27
N PHE A 112 10.43 -0.20 -2.22
CA PHE A 112 9.52 -0.07 -1.07
C PHE A 112 9.92 1.06 -0.11
N LEU A 113 11.19 1.45 -0.05
CA LEU A 113 11.64 2.57 0.80
C LEU A 113 11.41 3.96 0.17
N GLU A 114 11.22 4.03 -1.15
CA GLU A 114 11.01 5.28 -1.88
C GLU A 114 9.92 6.22 -1.32
N PRO A 115 8.77 5.73 -0.81
CA PRO A 115 7.74 6.58 -0.21
C PRO A 115 8.24 7.38 1.00
N CYS A 116 9.23 6.88 1.74
CA CYS A 116 9.81 7.56 2.90
C CYS A 116 10.63 8.80 2.50
N PHE A 117 11.02 8.89 1.23
CA PHE A 117 11.81 9.99 0.67
C PHE A 117 11.02 10.80 -0.37
N SER A 118 9.78 10.41 -0.64
CA SER A 118 8.90 11.07 -1.59
C SER A 118 7.93 11.97 -0.84
N GLU A 119 7.79 13.22 -1.25
CA GLU A 119 6.82 14.13 -0.65
C GLU A 119 5.44 13.94 -1.30
N PRO A 120 4.42 13.39 -0.58
CA PRO A 120 3.06 13.41 -1.08
C PRO A 120 2.48 14.83 -0.96
N SER A 121 1.60 15.19 -1.88
CA SER A 121 1.03 16.54 -1.97
C SER A 121 0.19 17.03 -0.76
N ARG A 122 -0.11 16.18 0.25
CA ARG A 122 -0.78 16.58 1.51
C ARG A 122 -0.34 15.72 2.69
N THR A 123 -0.49 16.27 3.90
CA THR A 123 -0.08 15.70 5.19
C THR A 123 -1.11 14.77 5.84
N PHE A 124 -1.79 13.92 5.06
CA PHE A 124 -2.59 12.84 5.64
C PHE A 124 -1.68 11.67 6.03
N PRO A 125 -1.94 10.95 7.14
CA PRO A 125 -1.13 9.79 7.52
C PRO A 125 -1.01 8.78 6.37
N GLU A 126 -2.11 8.53 5.66
CA GLU A 126 -2.12 7.72 4.44
C GLU A 126 -2.72 8.52 3.27
N PRO A 127 -1.88 9.15 2.43
CA PRO A 127 -2.36 9.91 1.28
C PRO A 127 -2.97 8.99 0.20
N SER A 128 -3.98 9.49 -0.52
CA SER A 128 -4.60 8.76 -1.63
C SER A 128 -3.63 8.56 -2.80
N ARG A 129 -3.87 7.57 -3.66
CA ARG A 129 -2.97 7.22 -4.77
C ARG A 129 -2.59 8.39 -5.67
N THR A 130 -3.52 9.31 -5.92
CA THR A 130 -3.34 10.53 -6.74
C THR A 130 -2.39 11.55 -6.13
N GLN A 131 -2.05 11.41 -4.85
CA GLN A 131 -1.17 12.33 -4.14
C GLN A 131 0.29 11.89 -4.16
N TRP A 132 0.52 10.64 -4.56
CA TRP A 132 1.84 10.05 -4.76
C TRP A 132 2.23 10.14 -6.23
N GLY A 133 3.54 10.17 -6.49
CA GLY A 133 4.06 10.03 -7.86
C GLY A 133 3.51 8.76 -8.53
N HIS A 134 3.30 8.81 -9.84
CA HIS A 134 2.75 7.67 -10.60
C HIS A 134 3.61 6.42 -10.48
N ASP A 135 4.91 6.57 -10.25
CA ASP A 135 5.86 5.47 -10.11
C ASP A 135 6.21 5.16 -8.65
N VAL A 136 5.58 5.78 -7.66
CA VAL A 136 5.81 5.42 -6.25
C VAL A 136 4.86 4.28 -5.85
N ILE A 137 5.41 3.24 -5.24
CA ILE A 137 4.64 2.16 -4.60
C ILE A 137 4.21 2.66 -3.24
N ARG A 138 2.92 2.78 -2.96
CA ARG A 138 2.48 3.31 -1.66
C ARG A 138 2.85 2.37 -0.52
N PRO A 139 3.04 2.88 0.71
CA PRO A 139 3.29 2.05 1.88
C PRO A 139 2.32 0.87 2.03
N GLN A 140 1.01 1.11 1.88
CA GLN A 140 0.01 0.06 1.94
C GLN A 140 0.05 -0.93 0.77
N GLU A 141 0.43 -0.49 -0.43
CA GLU A 141 0.64 -1.39 -1.57
C GLU A 141 1.84 -2.31 -1.29
N ALA A 142 2.95 -1.75 -0.79
CA ALA A 142 4.12 -2.51 -0.41
C ALA A 142 3.84 -3.50 0.74
N GLU A 143 3.16 -3.07 1.81
CA GLU A 143 2.79 -3.97 2.93
C GLU A 143 1.94 -5.15 2.47
N ILE A 144 0.99 -4.92 1.57
CA ILE A 144 0.16 -5.98 0.99
C ILE A 144 1.02 -6.94 0.16
N LEU A 145 1.95 -6.43 -0.65
CA LEU A 145 2.83 -7.28 -1.46
C LEU A 145 3.82 -8.07 -0.60
N VAL A 146 4.36 -7.48 0.47
CA VAL A 146 5.22 -8.15 1.44
C VAL A 146 4.50 -9.37 2.04
N ARG A 147 3.24 -9.20 2.44
CA ARG A 147 2.42 -10.30 2.99
C ARG A 147 2.01 -11.31 1.94
N LEU A 148 1.59 -10.84 0.76
CA LEU A 148 1.12 -11.70 -0.33
C LEU A 148 2.20 -12.68 -0.79
N PHE A 149 3.44 -12.20 -0.91
CA PHE A 149 4.55 -13.04 -1.35
C PHE A 149 5.30 -13.71 -0.20
N GLY A 150 5.10 -13.28 1.06
CA GLY A 150 5.84 -13.80 2.21
C GLY A 150 7.29 -13.30 2.23
N LEU A 151 7.54 -12.03 1.91
CA LEU A 151 8.91 -11.52 1.75
C LEU A 151 9.70 -11.40 3.06
N LEU A 152 9.01 -11.41 4.20
CA LEU A 152 9.62 -11.26 5.53
C LEU A 152 10.15 -12.58 6.07
N ASP A 153 9.33 -13.63 6.03
CA ASP A 153 9.55 -14.93 6.68
C ASP A 153 9.38 -16.13 5.73
N GLY A 154 8.98 -15.88 4.48
CA GLY A 154 8.68 -16.90 3.49
C GLY A 154 7.25 -17.43 3.52
N GLU A 155 6.38 -16.90 4.40
CA GLU A 155 5.01 -17.38 4.57
C GLU A 155 4.02 -16.46 3.84
N ALA A 156 3.67 -16.83 2.61
CA ALA A 156 2.72 -16.11 1.79
C ALA A 156 1.29 -16.16 2.37
N GLN A 157 0.62 -15.02 2.42
CA GLN A 157 -0.75 -14.89 2.90
C GLN A 157 -1.74 -14.79 1.72
N ASN A 158 -2.92 -15.39 1.88
CA ASN A 158 -4.01 -15.22 0.92
C ASN A 158 -4.72 -13.87 1.14
N VAL A 159 -5.51 -13.44 0.15
CA VAL A 159 -6.22 -12.14 0.20
C VAL A 159 -7.18 -12.01 1.40
N PRO A 160 -7.98 -13.04 1.78
CA PRO A 160 -8.78 -13.00 3.00
C PRO A 160 -7.98 -12.71 4.28
N ASP A 161 -6.83 -13.38 4.44
CA ASP A 161 -5.98 -13.21 5.64
C ASP A 161 -5.33 -11.83 5.66
N ILE A 162 -4.86 -11.34 4.51
CA ILE A 162 -4.32 -9.97 4.37
C ILE A 162 -5.39 -8.94 4.71
N SER A 163 -6.60 -9.10 4.14
CA SER A 163 -7.76 -8.24 4.35
C SER A 163 -8.08 -8.10 5.84
N LYS A 164 -8.07 -9.21 6.57
CA LYS A 164 -8.28 -9.24 8.02
C LYS A 164 -7.13 -8.58 8.78
N ALA A 165 -5.87 -8.87 8.40
CA ALA A 165 -4.69 -8.35 9.09
C ALA A 165 -4.56 -6.83 9.00
N ILE A 166 -4.92 -6.23 7.86
CA ILE A 166 -4.79 -4.77 7.63
C ILE A 166 -6.11 -4.00 7.83
N GLY A 167 -7.22 -4.69 8.11
CA GLY A 167 -8.53 -4.06 8.30
C GLY A 167 -9.11 -3.46 7.02
N MET A 168 -8.85 -4.06 5.86
CA MET A 168 -9.27 -3.57 4.55
C MET A 168 -10.20 -4.57 3.87
N HIS A 169 -11.23 -4.11 3.16
CA HIS A 169 -12.08 -4.99 2.34
C HIS A 169 -11.28 -5.71 1.23
N GLN A 170 -11.55 -6.99 0.97
CA GLN A 170 -10.81 -7.82 0.00
C GLN A 170 -10.72 -7.20 -1.40
N THR A 171 -11.78 -6.56 -1.88
CA THR A 171 -11.77 -5.83 -3.15
C THR A 171 -10.70 -4.75 -3.19
N ASN A 172 -10.53 -3.99 -2.10
CA ASN A 172 -9.49 -2.96 -2.02
C ASN A 172 -8.10 -3.60 -1.91
N VAL A 173 -7.97 -4.76 -1.28
CA VAL A 173 -6.70 -5.52 -1.28
C VAL A 173 -6.31 -5.87 -2.72
N HIS A 174 -7.23 -6.42 -3.51
CA HIS A 174 -6.98 -6.71 -4.93
C HIS A 174 -6.58 -5.48 -5.74
N VAL A 175 -7.25 -4.34 -5.54
CA VAL A 175 -6.90 -3.08 -6.21
C VAL A 175 -5.48 -2.64 -5.85
N ASN A 176 -5.09 -2.72 -4.57
CA ASN A 176 -3.74 -2.38 -4.14
C ASN A 176 -2.68 -3.38 -4.66
N ILE A 177 -3.00 -4.68 -4.73
CA ILE A 177 -2.12 -5.68 -5.37
C ILE A 177 -1.86 -5.30 -6.83
N GLN A 178 -2.92 -5.04 -7.59
CA GLN A 178 -2.80 -4.68 -9.01
C GLN A 178 -2.02 -3.37 -9.20
N ALA A 179 -2.30 -2.36 -8.37
CA ALA A 179 -1.59 -1.09 -8.43
C ALA A 179 -0.10 -1.24 -8.10
N GLY A 180 0.23 -1.93 -7.00
CA GLY A 180 1.60 -2.16 -6.57
C GLY A 180 2.40 -3.00 -7.57
N MET A 181 1.84 -4.10 -8.06
CA MET A 181 2.47 -4.94 -9.09
C MET A 181 2.68 -4.17 -10.40
N SER A 182 1.71 -3.36 -10.83
CA SER A 182 1.85 -2.54 -12.05
C SER A 182 3.03 -1.56 -11.93
N VAL A 183 3.21 -0.92 -10.78
CA VAL A 183 4.35 -0.02 -10.53
C VAL A 183 5.66 -0.81 -10.50
N LEU A 184 5.73 -1.92 -9.74
CA LEU A 184 6.92 -2.77 -9.68
C LEU A 184 7.34 -3.26 -11.06
N SER A 185 6.40 -3.77 -11.87
CA SER A 185 6.69 -4.23 -13.22
C SER A 185 7.18 -3.09 -14.12
N ARG A 186 6.60 -1.89 -14.05
CA ARG A 186 7.11 -0.76 -14.85
C ARG A 186 8.53 -0.37 -14.44
N LYS A 187 8.85 -0.37 -13.15
CA LYS A 187 10.14 0.09 -12.64
C LYS A 187 11.24 -0.94 -12.74
N LEU A 188 10.94 -2.17 -12.37
CA LEU A 188 11.96 -3.17 -12.07
C LEU A 188 12.07 -4.24 -13.15
N LYS A 189 11.11 -4.37 -14.09
CA LYS A 189 11.08 -5.49 -15.03
C LYS A 189 12.37 -5.70 -15.81
N SER A 190 12.99 -4.65 -16.36
CA SER A 190 14.25 -4.79 -17.11
C SER A 190 15.38 -5.28 -16.19
N ILE A 191 15.56 -4.63 -15.05
CA ILE A 191 16.65 -4.92 -14.11
C ILE A 191 16.46 -6.31 -13.48
N THR A 192 15.23 -6.66 -13.10
CA THR A 192 14.89 -7.99 -12.58
C THR A 192 15.16 -9.07 -13.64
N TYR A 193 14.79 -8.82 -14.89
CA TYR A 193 15.08 -9.75 -16.00
C TYR A 193 16.59 -9.95 -16.19
N GLU A 194 17.37 -8.87 -16.16
CA GLU A 194 18.84 -8.93 -16.24
C GLU A 194 19.45 -9.72 -15.07
N ILE A 195 18.97 -9.52 -13.84
CA ILE A 195 19.42 -10.28 -12.67
C ILE A 195 19.13 -11.78 -12.82
N ILE A 196 17.94 -12.13 -13.30
CA ILE A 196 17.55 -13.55 -13.47
C ILE A 196 18.39 -14.20 -14.57
N MET A 197 18.52 -13.52 -15.71
CA MET A 197 19.14 -14.06 -16.92
C MET A 197 20.67 -13.96 -16.95
N SER A 198 21.30 -13.21 -16.04
CA SER A 198 22.75 -13.17 -15.95
C SER A 198 23.29 -14.58 -15.65
N GLN A 199 24.37 -14.98 -16.32
CA GLN A 199 25.06 -16.20 -15.94
C GLN A 199 25.84 -15.95 -14.66
N SER A 200 25.86 -16.92 -13.76
CA SER A 200 26.78 -16.91 -12.63
C SER A 200 28.16 -17.26 -13.19
N ASP A 201 29.09 -16.31 -13.16
CA ASP A 201 30.50 -16.53 -13.52
C ASP A 201 31.19 -17.51 -12.56
#